data_AF-A0A200IJM5-F1
#
_entry.id   AF-A0A200IJM5-F1
#
_cell.length_a   1.000
_cell.length_b   1.000
_cell.length_c   1.000
_cell.angle_alpha   90.00
_cell.angle_beta   90.00
_cell.angle_gamma   90.00
#
_symmetry.space_group_name_H-M   'P 1'
#
loop_
_entity.id
_entity.type
_entity.pdbx_description
1 polymer ?
#
loop_
_entity_poly.entity_id
_entity_poly.type
_entity_poly.pdbx_seq_one_letter_code
_entity_poly.pdbx_strand_id
1 'polypeptide(L)'
;MLILRLLAFLIDGIIIFLPSTMLSYLLMVPAGITIVLPQLLFVVYNMVCLSSFEGKTIGKHFAKLVVFTNQRDLLTVGMREVAKLLYFLPMIGWLFFIGSFLVYLGTKKTLHDILGQSTVGFNKKEENDHYERNLLR
;
A
#
# COMPACT_ATOMS: atom_id res chain seq x y z
N MET A 1 -11.31 9.21 -1.04
CA MET A 1 -10.20 8.59 -0.28
C MET A 1 -10.05 7.09 -0.57
N LEU A 2 -11.03 6.23 -0.32
CA LEU A 2 -10.89 4.78 -0.58
C LEU A 2 -10.53 4.42 -2.03
N ILE A 3 -11.18 5.03 -3.03
CA ILE A 3 -10.89 4.80 -4.46
C ILE A 3 -9.44 5.18 -4.80
N LEU A 4 -8.97 6.34 -4.34
CA LEU A 4 -7.57 6.77 -4.54
C LEU A 4 -6.58 5.81 -3.89
N ARG A 5 -6.91 5.26 -2.71
CA ARG A 5 -6.09 4.26 -2.03
C ARG A 5 -6.03 2.95 -2.81
N LEU A 6 -7.15 2.52 -3.38
CA LEU A 6 -7.22 1.31 -4.19
C LEU A 6 -6.48 1.48 -5.52
N LEU A 7 -6.59 2.66 -6.14
CA LEU A 7 -5.83 3.01 -7.34
C LEU A 7 -4.32 3.08 -7.06
N ALA A 8 -3.90 3.70 -5.96
CA ALA A 8 -2.49 3.72 -5.54
C ALA A 8 -1.95 2.30 -5.32
N PHE A 9 -2.73 1.44 -4.66
CA PHE A 9 -2.39 0.03 -4.49
C PHE A 9 -2.28 -0.71 -5.83
N LEU A 10 -3.20 -0.45 -6.77
CA LEU A 10 -3.15 -1.02 -8.12
C LEU A 10 -1.89 -0.59 -8.88
N ILE A 11 -1.53 0.70 -8.83
CA ILE A 11 -0.31 1.23 -9.45
C ILE A 11 0.92 0.55 -8.88
N ASP A 12 1.03 0.48 -7.54
CA ASP A 12 2.15 -0.22 -6.89
C ASP A 12 2.19 -1.72 -7.30
N GLY A 13 1.02 -2.35 -7.45
CA GLY A 13 0.90 -3.72 -7.94
C GLY A 13 1.39 -3.87 -9.38
N ILE A 14 1.04 -2.95 -10.27
CA ILE A 14 1.52 -2.97 -11.66
C ILE A 14 3.04 -2.77 -11.72
N ILE A 15 3.61 -1.94 -10.85
CA ILE A 15 5.05 -1.64 -10.87
C ILE A 15 5.88 -2.81 -10.31
N ILE A 16 5.40 -3.51 -9.28
CA ILE A 16 6.21 -4.52 -8.58
C ILE A 16 5.67 -5.93 -8.81
N PHE A 17 4.39 -6.14 -8.57
CA PHE A 17 3.79 -7.48 -8.59
C PHE A 17 3.78 -8.07 -10.01
N LEU A 18 3.43 -7.27 -11.01
CA LEU A 18 3.35 -7.75 -12.40
C LEU A 18 4.74 -8.07 -12.99
N PRO A 19 5.76 -7.19 -12.93
CA PRO A 19 7.10 -7.50 -13.41
C PRO A 19 7.75 -8.67 -12.68
N SER A 20 7.58 -8.77 -11.36
CA SER A 20 8.11 -9.91 -10.60
C SER A 20 7.44 -11.24 -10.98
N THR A 21 6.14 -11.23 -11.27
CA THR A 21 5.43 -12.39 -11.80
C THR A 21 5.96 -12.78 -13.18
N MET A 22 6.10 -11.81 -14.11
CA MET A 22 6.64 -12.05 -15.44
C MET A 22 8.07 -12.61 -15.40
N LEU A 23 8.92 -12.04 -14.54
CA LEU A 23 10.29 -12.51 -14.35
C LEU A 23 10.33 -13.94 -13.80
N SER A 24 9.44 -14.26 -12.87
CA SER A 24 9.35 -15.62 -12.30
C SER A 24 8.98 -16.65 -13.38
N TYR A 25 8.08 -16.30 -14.31
CA TYR A 25 7.75 -17.14 -15.46
C TYR A 25 8.91 -17.26 -16.45
N LEU A 26 9.60 -16.16 -16.75
CA LEU A 26 10.75 -16.15 -17.67
C LEU A 26 11.91 -17.03 -17.16
N LEU A 27 12.14 -17.04 -15.84
CA LEU A 27 13.18 -17.82 -15.18
C LEU A 27 12.76 -19.27 -14.87
N MET A 28 11.57 -19.69 -15.31
CA MET A 28 11.03 -21.04 -15.07
C MET A 28 11.04 -21.44 -13.58
N VAL A 29 10.73 -20.47 -12.71
CA VAL A 29 10.66 -20.70 -11.27
C VAL A 29 9.52 -21.69 -10.95
N PRO A 30 9.66 -22.58 -9.96
CA PRO A 30 8.60 -23.50 -9.56
C PRO A 30 7.28 -22.80 -9.24
N ALA A 31 6.17 -23.42 -9.62
CA ALA A 31 4.83 -22.82 -9.56
C ALA A 31 4.40 -22.33 -8.16
N GLY A 32 4.88 -22.97 -7.08
CA GLY A 32 4.61 -22.46 -5.73
C GLY A 32 5.32 -21.14 -5.44
N ILE A 33 6.54 -20.98 -5.95
CA ILE A 33 7.37 -19.79 -5.74
C ILE A 33 6.89 -18.64 -6.63
N THR A 34 6.41 -18.91 -7.86
CA THR A 34 5.85 -17.88 -8.75
C THR A 34 4.63 -17.16 -8.16
N ILE A 35 3.96 -17.76 -7.18
CA ILE A 35 2.84 -17.15 -6.45
C ILE A 35 3.35 -16.33 -5.25
N VAL A 36 4.24 -16.91 -4.45
CA VAL A 36 4.67 -16.32 -3.17
C VAL A 36 5.71 -15.22 -3.35
N LEU A 37 6.63 -15.37 -4.31
CA LEU A 37 7.73 -14.42 -4.51
C LEU A 37 7.24 -13.01 -4.89
N PRO A 38 6.31 -12.82 -5.84
CA PRO A 38 5.74 -11.51 -6.14
C PRO A 38 5.03 -10.87 -4.94
N GLN A 39 4.33 -11.67 -4.13
CA GLN A 39 3.64 -11.19 -2.93
C GLN A 39 4.62 -10.68 -1.88
N LEU A 40 5.70 -11.43 -1.62
CA LEU A 40 6.74 -11.01 -0.68
C LEU A 40 7.47 -9.76 -1.17
N LEU A 41 7.85 -9.71 -2.45
CA LEU A 41 8.49 -8.53 -3.04
C LEU A 41 7.60 -7.30 -2.94
N PHE A 42 6.29 -7.44 -3.15
CA PHE A 42 5.34 -6.35 -2.99
C PHE A 42 5.29 -5.81 -1.56
N VAL A 43 5.27 -6.68 -0.55
CA VAL A 43 5.30 -6.27 0.87
C VAL A 43 6.61 -5.57 1.23
N VAL A 44 7.75 -6.15 0.84
CA VAL A 44 9.07 -5.56 1.10
C VAL A 44 9.19 -4.19 0.44
N TYR A 45 8.78 -4.07 -0.83
CA TYR A 45 8.75 -2.79 -1.52
C TYR A 45 7.92 -1.74 -0.76
N ASN A 46 6.70 -2.09 -0.35
CA ASN A 46 5.85 -1.15 0.39
C ASN A 46 6.50 -0.77 1.72
N MET A 47 7.05 -1.72 2.46
CA MET A 47 7.70 -1.48 3.75
C MET A 47 8.90 -0.54 3.60
N VAL A 48 9.79 -0.77 2.64
CA VAL A 48 10.94 0.09 2.33
C VAL A 48 10.48 1.48 1.91
N CYS A 49 9.46 1.58 1.06
CA CYS A 49 8.93 2.87 0.64
C CYS A 49 8.35 3.66 1.82
N LEU A 50 7.59 3.00 2.68
CA LEU A 50 6.97 3.66 3.82
C LEU A 50 7.99 4.09 4.87
N SER A 51 9.05 3.31 5.10
CA SER A 51 10.10 3.66 6.07
C SER A 51 11.06 4.73 5.53
N SER A 52 11.38 4.69 4.23
CA SER A 52 12.45 5.51 3.64
C SER A 52 11.95 6.78 2.95
N PHE A 53 10.70 6.83 2.49
CA PHE A 53 10.14 7.94 1.70
C PHE A 53 8.95 8.62 2.40
N GLU A 54 9.08 8.87 3.71
CA GLU A 54 8.07 9.60 4.51
C GLU A 54 6.65 8.99 4.40
N GLY A 55 6.51 7.67 4.30
CA GLY A 55 5.19 7.04 4.20
C GLY A 55 4.56 7.07 2.80
N LYS A 56 5.34 7.32 1.75
CA LYS A 56 4.88 7.39 0.35
C LYS A 56 5.43 6.22 -0.48
N THR A 57 4.55 5.46 -1.10
CA THR A 57 4.88 4.55 -2.21
C THR A 57 4.72 5.30 -3.54
N ILE A 58 5.20 4.76 -4.66
CA ILE A 58 5.04 5.39 -5.97
C ILE A 58 3.56 5.66 -6.28
N GLY A 59 2.70 4.66 -6.10
CA GLY A 59 1.25 4.82 -6.31
C GLY A 59 0.63 5.87 -5.39
N LYS A 60 1.06 5.93 -4.12
CA LYS A 60 0.57 6.94 -3.17
C LYS A 60 1.11 8.34 -3.47
N HIS A 61 2.33 8.46 -3.98
CA HIS A 61 2.89 9.72 -4.43
C HIS A 61 2.05 10.31 -5.58
N PHE A 62 1.73 9.51 -6.60
CA PHE A 62 0.84 9.94 -7.68
C PHE A 62 -0.57 10.31 -7.19
N ALA A 63 -1.07 9.60 -6.18
CA ALA A 63 -2.37 9.89 -5.57
C ALA A 63 -2.34 11.04 -4.54
N LYS A 64 -1.17 11.66 -4.30
CA LYS A 64 -0.93 12.67 -3.25
C LYS A 64 -1.31 12.20 -1.83
N LEU A 65 -1.17 10.90 -1.58
CA LEU A 65 -1.48 10.24 -0.32
C LEU A 65 -0.21 10.01 0.50
N VAL A 66 -0.34 10.13 1.82
CA VAL A 66 0.74 9.86 2.79
C VAL A 66 0.21 8.94 3.88
N VAL A 67 1.03 7.98 4.29
CA VAL A 67 0.78 7.17 5.48
C VAL A 67 1.42 7.85 6.69
N PHE A 68 0.58 8.28 7.62
CA PHE A 68 0.98 8.70 8.95
C PHE A 68 0.91 7.50 9.89
N THR A 69 2.06 7.06 10.38
CA THR A 69 2.13 6.06 11.45
C THR A 69 2.34 6.76 12.79
N ASN A 70 1.64 6.31 13.83
CA ASN A 70 1.80 6.87 15.18
C ASN A 70 3.13 6.44 15.80
N GLN A 71 3.66 5.29 15.38
CA GLN A 71 4.96 4.75 15.77
C GLN A 71 5.76 4.47 14.49
N ARG A 72 6.92 5.13 14.32
CA ARG A 72 7.84 4.87 13.18
C ARG A 72 8.65 3.58 13.37
N ASP A 73 8.10 2.60 14.08
CA ASP A 73 8.75 1.32 14.28
C ASP A 73 8.60 0.47 13.01
N LEU A 74 9.70 -0.15 12.58
CA LEU A 74 9.71 -1.02 11.41
C LEU A 74 8.77 -2.21 11.61
N LEU A 75 8.58 -2.66 12.86
CA LEU A 75 7.67 -3.76 13.16
C LEU A 75 6.20 -3.40 12.91
N THR A 76 5.74 -2.21 13.32
CA THR A 76 4.35 -1.79 13.08
C THR A 76 4.06 -1.52 11.60
N VAL A 77 5.03 -0.95 10.87
CA VAL A 77 4.96 -0.83 9.41
C VAL A 77 4.97 -2.22 8.75
N GLY A 78 5.79 -3.14 9.24
CA GLY A 78 5.84 -4.52 8.76
C GLY A 78 4.49 -5.23 8.93
N MET A 79 3.88 -5.16 10.12
CA MET A 79 2.57 -5.77 10.40
C MET A 79 1.48 -5.23 9.46
N ARG A 80 1.46 -3.92 9.21
CA ARG A 80 0.55 -3.27 8.24
C ARG A 80 0.66 -3.89 6.85
N GLU A 81 1.89 -4.08 6.38
CA GLU A 81 2.17 -4.49 5.01
C GLU A 81 2.02 -6.00 4.84
N VAL A 82 2.46 -6.80 5.81
CA VAL A 82 2.20 -8.25 5.87
C VAL A 82 0.70 -8.55 5.95
N ALA A 83 -0.09 -7.74 6.66
CA ALA A 83 -1.54 -7.91 6.69
C ALA A 83 -2.18 -7.78 5.29
N LYS A 84 -1.52 -7.14 4.32
CA LYS A 84 -2.04 -7.11 2.95
C LYS A 84 -1.90 -8.44 2.22
N LEU A 85 -1.01 -9.33 2.66
CA LEU A 85 -0.90 -10.69 2.13
C LEU A 85 -2.21 -11.47 2.31
N LEU A 86 -2.98 -11.15 3.35
CA LEU A 86 -4.31 -11.74 3.58
C LEU A 86 -5.26 -11.50 2.40
N TYR A 87 -5.14 -10.37 1.68
CA TYR A 87 -5.96 -10.11 0.49
C TYR A 87 -5.64 -11.05 -0.68
N PHE A 88 -4.44 -11.67 -0.71
CA PHE A 88 -4.03 -12.57 -1.79
C PHE A 88 -4.40 -14.04 -1.54
N LEU A 89 -4.87 -14.39 -0.33
CA LEU A 89 -5.29 -15.76 -0.03
C LEU A 89 -6.65 -16.10 -0.69
N PRO A 90 -6.79 -17.29 -1.30
CA PRO A 90 -8.08 -17.74 -1.81
C PRO A 90 -9.10 -17.84 -0.67
N MET A 91 -10.35 -17.46 -0.94
CA MET A 91 -11.49 -17.44 0.02
C MET A 91 -11.32 -16.45 1.20
N ILE A 92 -10.22 -16.56 1.96
CA ILE A 92 -9.92 -15.71 3.12
C ILE A 92 -9.71 -14.25 2.70
N GLY A 93 -9.11 -14.01 1.54
CA GLY A 93 -8.88 -12.65 1.03
C GLY A 93 -10.18 -11.90 0.75
N TRP A 94 -11.21 -12.58 0.28
CA TRP A 94 -12.54 -12.00 0.11
C TRP A 94 -13.17 -11.60 1.44
N LEU A 95 -13.07 -12.47 2.45
CA LEU A 95 -13.56 -12.18 3.80
C LEU A 95 -12.81 -10.98 4.41
N PHE A 96 -11.49 -10.94 4.25
CA PHE A 96 -10.66 -9.82 4.72
C PHE A 96 -10.95 -8.52 3.98
N PHE A 97 -11.23 -8.59 2.68
CA PHE A 97 -11.65 -7.43 1.88
C PHE A 97 -13.00 -6.86 2.35
N ILE A 98 -14.01 -7.72 2.47
CA ILE A 98 -15.35 -7.33 2.94
C ILE A 98 -15.26 -6.76 4.37
N GLY A 99 -14.55 -7.45 5.26
CA GLY A 99 -14.33 -6.95 6.63
C GLY A 99 -13.63 -5.60 6.65
N SER A 100 -12.58 -5.42 5.83
CA SER A 100 -11.87 -4.14 5.73
C SER A 100 -12.74 -3.03 5.16
N PHE A 101 -13.67 -3.36 4.25
CA PHE A 101 -14.62 -2.41 3.70
C PHE A 101 -15.66 -1.98 4.73
N LEU A 102 -16.26 -2.93 5.46
CA LEU A 102 -17.21 -2.66 6.54
C LEU A 102 -16.59 -1.79 7.65
N VAL A 103 -15.38 -2.13 8.07
CA VAL A 103 -14.63 -1.35 9.07
C VAL A 103 -14.34 0.06 8.56
N TYR A 104 -14.02 0.22 7.27
CA TYR A 104 -13.78 1.53 6.67
C TYR A 104 -15.03 2.41 6.65
N LEU A 105 -16.24 1.84 6.49
CA LEU A 105 -17.48 2.62 6.53
C LEU A 105 -17.68 3.30 7.90
N GLY A 106 -17.39 2.59 8.99
CA GLY A 106 -17.54 3.12 10.35
C GLY A 106 -16.37 3.99 10.83
N THR A 107 -15.12 3.60 10.51
CA THR A 107 -13.91 4.21 11.11
C THR A 107 -13.08 5.05 10.15
N LYS A 108 -13.37 5.00 8.84
CA LYS A 108 -12.53 5.54 7.75
C LYS A 108 -11.11 4.97 7.70
N LYS A 109 -10.82 3.89 8.45
CA LYS A 109 -9.57 3.13 8.43
C LYS A 109 -9.80 1.74 7.86
N THR A 110 -8.81 1.17 7.20
CA THR A 110 -8.84 -0.23 6.74
C THR A 110 -8.33 -1.17 7.85
N LEU A 111 -8.62 -2.46 7.74
CA LEU A 111 -8.12 -3.46 8.71
C LEU A 111 -6.58 -3.42 8.82
N HIS A 112 -5.89 -3.36 7.68
CA HIS A 112 -4.43 -3.23 7.68
C HIS A 112 -3.93 -1.91 8.29
N ASP A 113 -4.69 -0.81 8.18
CA ASP A 113 -4.32 0.45 8.84
C ASP A 113 -4.45 0.34 10.37
N ILE A 114 -5.48 -0.36 10.85
CA ILE A 114 -5.71 -0.59 12.29
C ILE A 114 -4.59 -1.45 12.87
N LEU A 115 -4.25 -2.56 12.21
CA LEU A 115 -3.12 -3.41 12.59
C LEU A 115 -1.79 -2.66 12.59
N GLY A 116 -1.63 -1.76 11.61
CA GLY A 116 -0.47 -0.88 11.48
C GLY A 116 -0.48 0.38 12.34
N GLN A 117 -1.50 0.58 13.19
CA GLN A 117 -1.72 1.83 13.94
C GLN A 117 -1.47 3.11 13.12
N SER A 118 -1.99 3.10 11.89
CA SER A 118 -1.64 4.08 10.87
C SER A 118 -2.89 4.71 10.25
N THR A 119 -2.67 5.83 9.59
CA THR A 119 -3.73 6.64 9.00
C THR A 119 -3.26 7.17 7.66
N VAL A 120 -4.12 7.13 6.65
CA VAL A 120 -3.81 7.67 5.32
C VAL A 120 -4.47 9.03 5.16
N GLY A 121 -3.69 10.04 4.84
CA GLY A 121 -4.15 11.41 4.61
C GLY A 121 -3.56 12.01 3.33
N PHE A 122 -3.98 13.22 2.97
CA PHE A 122 -3.38 13.95 1.86
C PHE A 122 -2.03 14.56 2.28
N ASN A 123 -1.11 14.68 1.31
CA ASN A 123 0.17 15.33 1.51
C ASN A 123 -0.01 16.86 1.68
N LYS A 124 -0.08 17.35 2.92
CA LYS A 124 -0.25 18.78 3.23
C LYS A 124 0.88 19.67 2.69
N LYS A 125 2.05 19.10 2.38
CA LYS A 125 3.23 19.82 1.85
C LYS A 125 3.04 20.28 0.39
N GLU A 126 2.29 19.53 -0.42
CA GLU A 126 2.01 19.89 -1.83
C GLU A 126 0.82 20.84 -1.99
N GLU A 127 -0.10 20.86 -1.02
CA GLU A 127 -1.26 21.75 -1.04
C GLU A 127 -0.85 23.21 -0.86
N ASN A 128 0.16 23.47 -0.01
CA ASN A 128 0.79 24.79 0.11
C ASN A 128 1.56 25.20 -1.16
N ASP A 129 2.36 24.30 -1.76
CA ASP A 129 3.12 24.60 -2.99
C ASP A 129 2.22 24.89 -4.21
N HIS A 130 1.01 24.34 -4.23
CA HIS A 130 0.02 24.62 -5.28
C HIS A 130 -0.74 25.93 -5.04
N TYR A 131 -0.94 26.30 -3.77
CA TYR A 131 -1.52 27.60 -3.39
C TYR A 131 -0.53 28.74 -3.66
N GLU A 132 0.73 28.59 -3.27
CA GLU A 132 1.78 29.60 -3.51
C GLU A 132 2.06 29.80 -5.00
N ARG A 133 2.08 28.73 -5.81
CA ARG A 133 2.22 28.86 -7.28
C ARG A 133 1.03 29.54 -7.96
N ASN A 134 -0.16 29.45 -7.39
CA ASN A 134 -1.35 30.12 -7.90
C ASN A 134 -1.46 31.58 -7.43
N LEU A 135 -0.75 31.97 -6.37
CA LEU A 135 -0.66 33.36 -5.90
C LEU A 135 0.44 34.17 -6.63
N LEU A 136 1.36 33.49 -7.31
CA LEU A 136 2.50 34.09 -8.04
C LEU A 136 2.28 34.18 -9.56
N ARG A 137 1.07 33.91 -10.05
CA ARG A 137 0.62 34.15 -11.43
C ARG A 137 -0.43 35.24 -11.46
#